data_AF-A0A9D6EBK9-F1
#
_entry.id   AF-A0A9D6EBK9-F1
#
_cell.length_a   1.000
_cell.length_b   1.000
_cell.length_c   1.000
_cell.angle_alpha   90.00
_cell.angle_beta   90.00
_cell.angle_gamma   90.00
#
_symmetry.space_group_name_H-M   'P 1'
#
loop_
_entity.id
_entity.type
_entity.pdbx_description
1 polymer ?
#
loop_
_entity_poly.entity_id
_entity_poly.type
_entity_poly.pdbx_seq_one_letter_code
_entity_poly.pdbx_strand_id
1 'polypeptide(L)'
;MDKRSFAIIIILTTVISYLFIRKYFKIAPRYLFYGIIGIFTGLLMGTSIAWPLSAWFGNFGLVVAPYVLGIILMVFIEFFIWEGGPIMNLIVKEWRFLRKKRSSVWDGHKVEIK
;
A
#
# COMPACT_ATOMS: atom_id res chain seq x y z
N MET A 1 -6.45 -19.59 -26.95
CA MET A 1 -7.55 -18.74 -26.43
C MET A 1 -8.19 -18.02 -27.60
N ASP A 2 -9.51 -18.10 -27.72
CA ASP A 2 -10.25 -17.35 -28.74
C ASP A 2 -10.21 -15.85 -28.48
N LYS A 3 -10.13 -15.05 -29.55
CA LYS A 3 -10.12 -13.58 -29.49
C LYS A 3 -11.32 -13.02 -28.73
N ARG A 4 -12.47 -13.71 -28.80
CA ARG A 4 -13.69 -13.37 -28.06
C ARG A 4 -13.51 -13.58 -26.55
N SER A 5 -12.93 -14.70 -26.13
CA SER A 5 -12.65 -14.98 -24.71
C SER A 5 -11.65 -14.00 -24.12
N PHE A 6 -10.64 -13.59 -24.89
CA PHE A 6 -9.68 -12.58 -24.47
C PHE A 6 -10.32 -11.20 -24.28
N ALA A 7 -11.17 -10.77 -25.22
CA ALA A 7 -11.93 -9.52 -25.10
C ALA A 7 -12.88 -9.52 -23.89
N ILE A 8 -13.57 -10.65 -23.65
CA ILE A 8 -14.44 -10.81 -22.48
C ILE A 8 -13.66 -10.68 -21.17
N ILE A 9 -12.48 -11.31 -21.08
CA ILE A 9 -11.61 -11.21 -19.90
C ILE A 9 -11.16 -9.76 -19.67
N ILE A 10 -10.78 -9.03 -20.73
CA ILE A 10 -10.40 -7.62 -20.60
C ILE A 10 -11.58 -6.77 -20.13
N ILE A 11 -12.76 -6.94 -20.72
CA ILE A 11 -13.94 -6.17 -20.34
C ILE A 11 -14.32 -6.46 -18.89
N LEU A 12 -14.35 -7.73 -18.49
CA LEU A 12 -14.64 -8.13 -17.10
C LEU A 12 -13.60 -7.58 -16.13
N THR A 13 -12.30 -7.75 -16.41
CA THR A 13 -11.25 -7.22 -15.53
C THR A 13 -11.27 -5.70 -15.45
N THR A 14 -11.61 -5.00 -16.54
CA THR A 14 -11.74 -3.54 -16.56
C THR A 14 -12.95 -3.08 -15.75
N VAL A 15 -14.12 -3.72 -15.90
CA VAL A 15 -15.34 -3.38 -15.14
C VAL A 15 -15.16 -3.69 -13.66
N ILE A 16 -14.58 -4.84 -13.31
CA ILE A 16 -14.28 -5.21 -11.92
C ILE A 16 -13.29 -4.23 -11.31
N SER A 17 -12.20 -3.90 -12.03
CA SER A 17 -11.22 -2.91 -11.58
C SER A 17 -11.86 -1.55 -11.39
N TYR A 18 -12.71 -1.10 -12.31
CA TYR A 18 -13.44 0.17 -12.19
C TYR A 18 -14.39 0.18 -10.98
N LEU A 19 -15.11 -0.91 -10.72
CA LEU A 19 -15.99 -1.02 -9.55
C LEU A 19 -15.21 -1.06 -8.23
N PHE A 20 -14.07 -1.78 -8.20
CA PHE A 20 -13.14 -1.75 -7.08
C PHE A 20 -12.63 -0.33 -6.86
N ILE A 21 -12.02 0.27 -7.87
CA ILE A 21 -11.54 1.65 -7.87
C ILE A 21 -12.64 2.58 -7.35
N ARG A 22 -13.85 2.56 -7.90
CA ARG A 22 -14.94 3.44 -7.45
C ARG A 22 -15.36 3.21 -5.99
N LYS A 23 -15.36 1.96 -5.52
CA LYS A 23 -15.69 1.61 -4.13
C LYS A 23 -14.60 2.07 -3.16
N TYR A 24 -13.32 1.94 -3.55
CA TYR A 24 -12.16 2.31 -2.74
C TYR A 24 -11.71 3.78 -2.92
N PHE A 25 -12.06 4.48 -4.01
CA PHE A 25 -11.71 5.89 -4.24
C PHE A 25 -12.71 6.88 -3.63
N LYS A 26 -13.86 6.43 -3.12
CA LYS A 26 -14.62 7.23 -2.14
C LYS A 26 -13.82 7.40 -0.83
N ILE A 27 -12.80 6.58 -0.63
CA ILE A 27 -11.86 6.68 0.47
C ILE A 27 -10.76 7.66 0.01
N ALA A 28 -10.58 8.76 0.74
CA ALA A 28 -9.69 9.88 0.38
C ALA A 28 -8.35 9.43 -0.25
N PRO A 29 -7.74 10.17 -1.19
CA PRO A 29 -6.54 9.77 -1.94
C PRO A 29 -5.36 9.30 -1.06
N ARG A 30 -5.33 9.72 0.22
CA ARG A 30 -4.43 9.21 1.26
C ARG A 30 -4.48 7.67 1.44
N TYR A 31 -5.65 7.05 1.38
CA TYR A 31 -5.81 5.60 1.58
C TYR A 31 -5.31 4.79 0.39
N LEU A 32 -5.35 5.38 -0.80
CA LEU A 32 -4.78 4.79 -1.99
C LEU A 32 -3.25 4.73 -1.89
N PHE A 33 -2.63 5.79 -1.38
CA PHE A 33 -1.20 5.80 -1.11
C PHE A 33 -0.80 4.72 -0.09
N TYR A 34 -1.57 4.53 0.98
CA TYR A 34 -1.34 3.41 1.93
C TYR A 34 -1.54 2.05 1.29
N GLY A 35 -2.56 1.89 0.43
CA GLY A 35 -2.78 0.66 -0.32
C GLY A 35 -1.60 0.33 -1.23
N ILE A 36 -1.03 1.32 -1.93
CA ILE A 36 0.18 1.14 -2.74
C ILE A 36 1.36 0.68 -1.89
N ILE A 37 1.60 1.33 -0.74
CA ILE A 37 2.66 0.92 0.19
C ILE A 37 2.41 -0.52 0.67
N GLY A 38 1.17 -0.86 1.05
CA GLY A 38 0.77 -2.20 1.47
C GLY A 38 1.02 -3.24 0.38
N ILE A 39 0.70 -2.94 -0.88
CA ILE A 39 0.98 -3.80 -2.04
C ILE A 39 2.49 -4.02 -2.18
N PHE A 40 3.30 -2.95 -2.17
CA PHE A 40 4.75 -3.06 -2.33
C PHE A 40 5.40 -3.88 -1.20
N THR A 41 5.01 -3.61 0.05
CA THR A 41 5.55 -4.30 1.23
C THR A 41 5.09 -5.76 1.26
N GLY A 42 3.82 -6.00 0.94
CA GLY A 42 3.24 -7.34 0.84
C GLY A 42 3.84 -8.16 -0.30
N LEU A 43 4.19 -7.54 -1.43
CA LEU A 43 4.90 -8.20 -2.53
C LEU A 43 6.32 -8.59 -2.11
N LEU A 44 7.06 -7.69 -1.45
CA LEU A 44 8.40 -7.99 -0.95
C LEU A 44 8.37 -9.15 0.05
N MET A 45 7.54 -9.05 1.10
CA MET A 45 7.39 -10.12 2.10
C MET A 45 6.87 -11.42 1.48
N GLY A 46 5.82 -11.32 0.66
CA GLY A 46 5.16 -12.46 0.07
C GLY A 46 6.06 -13.21 -0.91
N THR A 47 6.85 -12.51 -1.73
CA THR A 47 7.83 -13.17 -2.61
C THR A 47 8.98 -13.80 -1.82
N SER A 48 9.44 -13.14 -0.75
CA SER A 48 10.47 -13.67 0.16
C SER A 48 10.07 -15.00 0.81
N ILE A 49 8.77 -15.20 1.07
CA ILE A 49 8.23 -16.41 1.71
C ILE A 49 7.79 -17.43 0.65
N ALA A 50 7.07 -17.01 -0.39
CA ALA A 50 6.51 -17.90 -1.39
C ALA A 50 7.57 -18.53 -2.31
N TRP A 51 8.68 -17.83 -2.58
CA TRP A 51 9.78 -18.36 -3.39
C TRP A 51 10.46 -19.59 -2.76
N PRO A 52 10.98 -19.53 -1.52
CA PRO A 52 11.57 -20.71 -0.90
C PRO A 52 10.54 -21.82 -0.67
N LEU A 53 9.27 -21.48 -0.40
CA LEU A 53 8.20 -22.46 -0.30
C LEU A 53 7.99 -23.22 -1.62
N SER A 54 7.99 -22.50 -2.75
CA SER A 54 7.89 -23.11 -4.08
C SER A 54 9.05 -24.06 -4.36
N ALA A 55 10.27 -23.65 -4.00
CA ALA A 55 11.47 -24.48 -4.16
C ALA A 55 11.45 -25.74 -3.28
N TRP A 56 10.90 -25.66 -2.07
CA TRP A 56 10.80 -26.81 -1.14
C TRP A 56 9.78 -27.85 -1.57
N PHE A 57 8.64 -27.43 -2.13
CA PHE A 57 7.54 -28.33 -2.50
C PHE A 57 7.53 -28.73 -3.99
N GLY A 58 8.50 -28.26 -4.80
CA GLY A 58 8.62 -28.59 -6.22
C GLY A 58 7.36 -28.25 -7.02
N ASN A 59 6.82 -29.22 -7.78
CA ASN A 59 5.61 -29.02 -8.61
C ASN A 59 4.36 -28.65 -7.79
N PHE A 60 4.26 -29.12 -6.55
CA PHE A 60 3.16 -28.73 -5.66
C PHE A 60 3.31 -27.27 -5.20
N GLY A 61 4.56 -26.83 -5.01
CA GLY A 61 4.91 -25.46 -4.65
C GLY A 61 4.49 -24.43 -5.68
N LEU A 62 4.59 -24.75 -6.97
CA LEU A 62 4.16 -23.87 -8.06
C LEU A 62 2.65 -23.58 -8.06
N VAL A 63 1.85 -24.53 -7.56
CA VAL A 63 0.39 -24.36 -7.44
C VAL A 63 0.04 -23.59 -6.17
N VAL A 64 0.71 -23.87 -5.05
CA VAL A 64 0.39 -23.29 -3.74
C VAL A 64 0.95 -21.88 -3.54
N ALA A 65 2.13 -21.59 -4.09
CA ALA A 65 2.83 -20.30 -3.90
C ALA A 65 2.00 -19.07 -4.32
N PRO A 66 1.24 -19.06 -5.44
CA PRO A 66 0.36 -17.95 -5.79
C PRO A 66 -0.73 -17.68 -4.74
N TYR A 67 -1.30 -18.73 -4.13
CA TYR A 67 -2.32 -18.57 -3.09
C TYR A 67 -1.73 -18.00 -1.80
N VAL A 68 -0.56 -18.50 -1.39
CA VAL A 68 0.17 -17.99 -0.22
C VAL A 68 0.55 -16.52 -0.43
N LEU A 69 1.08 -16.19 -1.61
CA LEU A 69 1.40 -14.82 -2.00
C LEU A 69 0.15 -13.91 -1.95
N GLY A 70 -0.98 -14.39 -2.48
CA GLY A 70 -2.25 -13.67 -2.48
C GLY A 70 -2.78 -13.39 -1.07
N ILE A 71 -2.70 -14.36 -0.16
CA ILE A 71 -3.10 -14.21 1.24
C ILE A 71 -2.22 -13.17 1.93
N ILE A 72 -0.89 -13.26 1.76
CA ILE A 72 0.06 -12.30 2.35
C ILE A 72 -0.24 -10.88 1.84
N LEU A 73 -0.42 -10.72 0.52
CA LEU A 73 -0.77 -9.43 -0.07
C LEU A 73 -2.07 -8.87 0.50
N MET A 74 -3.11 -9.69 0.63
CA MET A 74 -4.40 -9.25 1.17
C MET A 74 -4.26 -8.76 2.62
N VAL A 75 -3.54 -9.51 3.47
CA VAL A 75 -3.28 -9.13 4.87
C VAL A 75 -2.53 -7.80 4.95
N PHE A 76 -1.46 -7.63 4.16
CA PHE A 76 -0.66 -6.40 4.18
C PHE A 76 -1.44 -5.19 3.66
N ILE A 77 -2.23 -5.35 2.60
CA ILE A 77 -3.08 -4.28 2.07
C ILE A 77 -4.08 -3.83 3.14
N GLU A 78 -4.75 -4.78 3.79
CA GLU A 78 -5.76 -4.48 4.81
C GLU A 78 -5.15 -3.80 6.03
N PHE A 79 -4.00 -4.32 6.51
CA PHE A 79 -3.22 -3.74 7.60
C PHE A 79 -2.82 -2.29 7.31
N PHE A 80 -2.24 -2.00 6.15
CA PHE A 80 -1.82 -0.64 5.79
C PHE A 80 -3.00 0.32 5.57
N ILE A 81 -4.14 -0.16 5.07
CA ILE A 81 -5.34 0.67 4.92
C ILE A 81 -5.91 1.04 6.30
N TRP A 82 -5.96 0.08 7.23
CA TRP A 82 -6.50 0.30 8.59
C TRP A 82 -5.55 1.12 9.47
N GLU A 83 -4.28 0.76 9.54
CA GLU A 83 -3.31 1.38 10.45
C GLU A 83 -2.57 2.59 9.84
N GLY A 84 -2.52 2.71 8.52
CA GLY A 84 -1.88 3.85 7.85
C GLY A 84 -2.53 5.20 8.15
N GLY A 85 -3.85 5.20 8.43
CA GLY A 85 -4.59 6.39 8.84
C GLY A 85 -4.07 7.05 10.14
N PRO A 86 -4.10 6.33 11.29
CA PRO A 86 -3.61 6.87 12.56
C PRO A 86 -2.11 7.16 12.58
N ILE A 87 -1.27 6.32 11.94
CA ILE A 87 0.18 6.50 11.89
C ILE A 87 0.55 7.80 11.18
N MET A 88 -0.07 8.09 10.03
CA MET A 88 0.26 9.30 9.28
C MET A 88 -0.23 10.57 9.99
N ASN A 89 -1.35 10.50 10.73
CA ASN A 89 -1.79 11.61 11.56
C ASN A 89 -0.77 11.95 12.67
N LEU A 90 -0.16 10.93 13.29
CA LEU A 90 0.93 11.11 14.25
C LEU A 90 2.16 11.77 13.60
N ILE A 91 2.58 11.28 12.43
CA ILE A 91 3.73 11.83 11.69
C ILE A 91 3.49 13.29 11.31
N VAL A 92 2.31 13.62 10.78
CA VAL A 92 1.95 15.00 10.40
C VAL A 92 1.90 15.91 11.63
N LYS A 93 1.43 15.42 12.77
CA LYS A 93 1.38 16.19 14.02
C LYS A 93 2.79 16.49 14.53
N GLU A 94 3.69 15.51 14.47
CA GLU A 94 5.10 15.68 14.86
C GLU A 94 5.83 16.66 13.94
N TRP A 95 5.64 16.53 12.61
CA TRP A 95 6.20 17.46 11.64
C TRP A 95 5.70 18.90 11.82
N ARG A 96 4.43 19.07 12.18
CA ARG A 96 3.86 20.40 12.45
C ARG A 96 4.45 21.00 13.72
N PHE A 97 4.70 20.19 14.74
CA PHE A 97 5.35 20.60 15.99
C PHE A 97 6.80 21.04 15.73
N LEU A 98 7.58 20.26 15.00
CA LEU A 98 8.96 20.58 14.61
C LEU A 98 9.05 21.87 13.79
N ARG A 99 8.09 22.10 12.87
CA ARG A 99 8.04 23.33 12.07
C ARG A 99 7.76 24.57 12.93
N LYS A 100 6.84 24.46 13.90
CA LYS A 100 6.49 25.56 14.82
C LYS A 100 7.66 25.92 15.75
N LYS A 101 8.38 24.90 16.25
CA LYS A 101 9.59 25.08 17.06
C LYS A 101 10.72 25.75 16.27
N ARG A 102 10.86 25.42 14.97
CA ARG A 102 11.86 26.08 14.11
C ARG A 102 11.52 27.56 13.92
N SER A 103 10.25 27.91 13.63
CA SER A 103 9.81 29.31 13.47
C SER A 103 10.14 30.19 14.69
N SER A 104 9.88 29.72 15.92
CA SER A 104 10.13 30.54 17.12
C SER A 104 11.61 30.81 17.39
N VAL A 105 12.51 29.93 16.92
CA VAL A 105 13.96 30.13 17.03
C VAL A 105 14.44 31.23 16.08
N TRP A 106 13.85 31.33 14.88
CA TRP A 106 14.16 32.40 13.93
C TRP A 106 13.59 33.76 14.36
N ASP A 107 12.46 33.78 15.06
CA ASP A 107 11.87 35.00 15.59
C ASP A 107 12.63 35.52 16.83
N GLY A 108 13.20 34.64 17.65
CA GLY A 108 14.03 35.02 18.80
C GLY A 108 15.39 35.64 18.42
N HIS A 109 16.02 35.16 17.36
CA HIS A 109 17.32 35.69 16.90
C HIS A 109 17.23 37.07 16.22
N LYS A 110 16.03 37.55 15.84
CA LYS A 110 15.86 38.89 15.27
C LYS A 110 15.82 40.02 16.31
N VAL A 111 15.81 39.70 17.61
CA VAL A 111 15.63 40.70 18.68
C VAL A 111 16.97 41.17 19.29
N GLU A 112 18.09 40.52 18.97
CA GLU A 112 19.42 40.85 19.52
C GLU A 112 20.36 41.54 18.51
N ILE A 113 19.83 42.46 17.70
CA ILE A 113 20.66 43.45 17.00
C ILE A 113 20.28 44.82 17.57
N LYS A 114 20.93 45.18 18.69
CA LYS A 114 20.94 46.53 19.25
C LYS A 114 22.37 46.98 19.43
#